data_AF-A0A813XKT4-F1
#
_entry.id   AF-A0A813XKT4-F1
#
_cell.length_a   1.000
_cell.length_b   1.000
_cell.length_c   1.000
_cell.angle_alpha   90.00
_cell.angle_beta   90.00
_cell.angle_gamma   90.00
#
_symmetry.space_group_name_H-M   'P 1'
#
loop_
_entity.id
_entity.type
_entity.pdbx_description
1 polymer ?
#
loop_
_entity_poly.entity_id
_entity_poly.type
_entity_poly.pdbx_seq_one_letter_code
_entity_poly.pdbx_strand_id
1 'polypeptide(L)'
;MCSQKMITFTLLFIVMMMMMFNKSCAYRIVSDSEWEEMEHWNIYDRVGQHLDMRQTAEMENMQWLPNSNKIGLGYNPITGDPVCYTGDCHMSGFGRSIFKLDYTNPPTGSCTTKLIPQYIELDCIPSTEVREKTQKISNVKEFKESTAEGMSWNIGGGITFTNPLIPPIISLTASYGQSRQSTYMMNHIYRDESIVYHTYARVSTVKLSLFAPKLELSDNFRYVIENLPVTGTYTPVIEKYIQDYIFSYFGFTYITELLLGGIAQMLTVIETSSVAPMETEGISASQMVGLAFSKIFSFNYNENESENSTKLQSFQRYVKSSMATTVGGAPYKDKQNLNDWFTTIQNNPVTIKYTIQSIFDLITPQRFPNDTNIEKKAEYIMQALEQYVNKTATVYCENQCTNEAQGICKPIGAYGYGLCSCINGYSGFDCSHSPPPPPPTTAIIPPPPPTTAIIPPPPPPVL
;
A
#
# COMPACT_ATOMS: atom_id res chain seq x y z
N MET A 1 -30.64 28.79 87.51
CA MET A 1 -29.47 29.34 86.80
C MET A 1 -29.13 28.38 85.66
N CYS A 2 -29.80 28.53 84.53
CA CYS A 2 -29.67 27.68 83.35
C CYS A 2 -30.01 28.53 82.13
N SER A 3 -29.41 28.21 80.98
CA SER A 3 -29.67 28.80 79.66
C SER A 3 -28.82 30.02 79.30
N GLN A 4 -27.53 29.78 78.96
CA GLN A 4 -26.81 30.65 78.00
C GLN A 4 -25.57 30.01 77.34
N LYS A 5 -25.36 28.69 77.43
CA LYS A 5 -24.20 28.01 76.81
C LYS A 5 -24.53 27.01 75.69
N MET A 6 -25.79 26.88 75.29
CA MET A 6 -26.21 25.89 74.27
C MET A 6 -26.53 26.47 72.89
N ILE A 7 -26.38 27.79 72.69
CA ILE A 7 -26.65 28.44 71.39
C ILE A 7 -25.35 28.69 70.63
N THR A 8 -24.23 28.90 71.32
CA THR A 8 -22.94 29.20 70.69
C THR A 8 -22.27 27.96 70.08
N PHE A 9 -22.58 26.75 70.55
CA PHE A 9 -22.01 25.52 69.97
C PHE A 9 -22.72 25.11 68.67
N THR A 10 -24.03 25.33 68.56
CA THR A 10 -24.81 24.98 67.36
C THR A 10 -24.55 25.94 66.20
N LEU A 11 -24.34 27.23 66.47
CA LEU A 11 -23.98 28.21 65.43
C LEU A 11 -22.55 28.01 64.91
N LEU A 12 -21.59 27.60 65.76
CA LEU A 12 -20.25 27.27 65.29
C LEU A 12 -20.23 26.01 64.41
N PHE A 13 -21.07 25.01 64.73
CA PHE A 13 -21.17 23.78 63.95
C PHE A 13 -21.82 23.99 62.58
N ILE A 14 -22.81 24.88 62.48
CA ILE A 14 -23.45 25.24 61.20
C ILE A 14 -22.50 26.07 60.32
N VAL A 15 -21.71 26.99 60.90
CA VAL A 15 -20.70 27.75 60.16
C VAL A 15 -19.52 26.87 59.73
N MET A 16 -19.10 25.89 60.55
CA MET A 16 -18.09 24.89 60.14
C MET A 16 -18.60 23.94 59.07
N MET A 17 -19.87 23.49 59.11
CA MET A 17 -20.46 22.71 58.02
C MET A 17 -20.59 23.54 56.74
N MET A 18 -21.00 24.82 56.82
CA MET A 18 -21.05 25.67 55.63
C MET A 18 -19.67 26.00 55.05
N MET A 19 -18.61 26.07 55.88
CA MET A 19 -17.24 26.23 55.39
C MET A 19 -16.62 24.93 54.88
N MET A 20 -17.05 23.75 55.35
CA MET A 20 -16.65 22.47 54.77
C MET A 20 -17.41 22.12 53.49
N PHE A 21 -18.62 22.65 53.27
CA PHE A 21 -19.33 22.56 52.00
C PHE A 21 -18.92 23.63 50.97
N ASN A 22 -18.05 24.58 51.33
CA ASN A 22 -17.52 25.61 50.43
C ASN A 22 -16.12 25.27 49.87
N LYS A 23 -15.72 24.00 49.93
CA LYS A 23 -14.63 23.45 49.12
C LYS A 23 -15.17 22.37 48.19
N SER A 24 -15.24 22.75 46.91
CA SER A 24 -15.25 21.85 45.76
C SER A 24 -16.54 21.09 45.43
N CYS A 25 -17.64 21.81 45.28
CA CYS A 25 -18.59 21.48 44.21
C CYS A 25 -18.72 22.70 43.29
N ALA A 26 -17.62 23.05 42.62
CA ALA A 26 -17.77 23.68 41.31
C ALA A 26 -18.39 22.60 40.42
N TYR A 27 -19.72 22.58 40.33
CA TYR A 27 -20.38 21.98 39.18
C TYR A 27 -19.88 22.77 37.99
N ARG A 28 -18.76 22.31 37.40
CA ARG A 28 -18.39 22.71 36.05
C ARG A 28 -19.61 22.26 35.24
N ILE A 29 -20.40 23.23 34.78
CA ILE A 29 -21.39 22.99 33.75
C ILE A 29 -20.55 22.64 32.53
N VAL A 30 -20.26 21.35 32.42
CA VAL A 30 -19.67 20.73 31.25
C VAL A 30 -20.67 21.07 30.16
N SER A 31 -20.24 21.89 29.21
CA SER A 31 -21.11 22.27 28.09
C SER A 31 -21.52 20.99 27.37
N ASP A 32 -22.68 21.00 26.69
CA ASP A 32 -23.16 19.84 25.93
C ASP A 32 -22.07 19.30 24.97
N SER A 33 -21.20 20.20 24.46
CA SER A 33 -20.04 19.84 23.66
C SER A 33 -18.96 19.02 24.39
N GLU A 34 -18.68 19.31 25.67
CA GLU A 34 -17.69 18.57 26.47
C GLU A 34 -18.24 17.18 26.87
N TRP A 35 -19.58 17.04 27.02
CA TRP A 35 -20.22 15.73 27.24
C TRP A 35 -20.19 14.85 26.00
N GLU A 36 -20.48 15.40 24.82
CA GLU A 36 -20.35 14.69 23.55
C GLU A 36 -18.92 14.22 23.31
N GLU A 37 -17.90 15.03 23.64
CA GLU A 37 -16.50 14.62 23.56
C GLU A 37 -16.17 13.47 24.52
N MET A 38 -16.62 13.50 25.77
CA MET A 38 -16.38 12.42 26.73
C MET A 38 -17.06 11.10 26.33
N GLU A 39 -18.29 11.14 25.83
CA GLU A 39 -18.97 9.94 25.33
C GLU A 39 -18.23 9.36 24.12
N HIS A 40 -17.72 10.20 23.23
CA HIS A 40 -16.88 9.76 22.12
C HIS A 40 -15.60 9.06 22.61
N TRP A 41 -14.85 9.66 23.54
CA TRP A 41 -13.64 9.00 24.08
C TRP A 41 -13.93 7.63 24.71
N ASN A 42 -15.07 7.50 25.38
CA ASN A 42 -15.50 6.23 25.97
C ASN A 42 -15.85 5.15 24.92
N ILE A 43 -16.34 5.55 23.75
CA ILE A 43 -16.57 4.63 22.62
C ILE A 43 -15.22 4.15 22.06
N TYR A 44 -14.27 5.06 21.84
CA TYR A 44 -12.93 4.72 21.32
C TYR A 44 -12.20 3.73 22.23
N ASP A 45 -12.21 3.96 23.55
CA ASP A 45 -11.55 3.07 24.51
C ASP A 45 -12.20 1.67 24.54
N ARG A 46 -13.53 1.59 24.54
CA ARG A 46 -14.25 0.31 24.49
C ARG A 46 -13.99 -0.47 23.21
N VAL A 47 -13.96 0.21 22.06
CA VAL A 47 -13.64 -0.42 20.78
C VAL A 47 -12.19 -0.89 20.76
N GLY A 48 -11.24 -0.07 21.22
CA GLY A 48 -9.83 -0.47 21.35
C GLY A 48 -9.66 -1.72 22.21
N GLN A 49 -10.25 -1.73 23.41
CA GLN A 49 -10.19 -2.87 24.33
C GLN A 49 -10.82 -4.14 23.74
N HIS A 50 -11.93 -4.02 23.01
CA HIS A 50 -12.56 -5.16 22.35
C HIS A 50 -11.66 -5.79 21.29
N LEU A 51 -10.97 -4.95 20.49
CA LEU A 51 -10.08 -5.39 19.43
C LEU A 51 -8.79 -6.04 19.95
N ASP A 52 -8.29 -5.63 21.12
CA ASP A 52 -7.09 -6.18 21.75
C ASP A 52 -7.30 -7.54 22.42
N MET A 53 -8.54 -7.91 22.77
CA MET A 53 -8.79 -9.01 23.70
C MET A 53 -8.70 -10.44 23.15
N ARG A 54 -8.60 -10.70 21.84
CA ARG A 54 -8.58 -12.09 21.34
C ARG A 54 -7.87 -12.25 20.00
N GLN A 55 -6.64 -12.79 20.03
CA GLN A 55 -6.12 -13.60 18.91
C GLN A 55 -4.82 -14.32 19.28
N THR A 56 -4.84 -15.20 20.28
CA THR A 56 -3.66 -16.02 20.58
C THR A 56 -4.08 -17.32 21.27
N ALA A 57 -3.64 -18.45 20.70
CA ALA A 57 -3.24 -19.70 21.38
C ALA A 57 -3.93 -21.02 20.99
N GLU A 58 -5.07 -21.09 20.29
CA GLU A 58 -5.65 -22.40 19.89
C GLU A 58 -5.35 -22.85 18.45
N MET A 59 -4.44 -22.13 17.79
CA MET A 59 -4.23 -22.23 16.36
C MET A 59 -3.06 -23.15 15.94
N GLU A 60 -2.18 -23.56 16.86
CA GLU A 60 -0.92 -24.24 16.50
C GLU A 60 -1.06 -25.74 16.23
N ASN A 61 -2.19 -26.37 16.54
CA ASN A 61 -2.37 -27.83 16.38
C ASN A 61 -3.38 -28.25 15.29
N MET A 62 -4.03 -27.31 14.60
CA MET A 62 -4.95 -27.63 13.52
C MET A 62 -4.23 -27.65 12.16
N GLN A 63 -4.40 -28.74 11.41
CA GLN A 63 -3.89 -28.84 10.04
C GLN A 63 -4.82 -28.12 9.04
N TRP A 64 -4.91 -26.79 9.07
CA TRP A 64 -5.56 -26.04 7.98
C TRP A 64 -4.63 -25.84 6.79
N LEU A 65 -5.25 -25.54 5.65
CA LEU A 65 -4.54 -25.13 4.45
C LEU A 65 -3.82 -23.80 4.73
N PRO A 66 -2.48 -23.71 4.59
CA PRO A 66 -1.77 -22.47 4.83
C PRO A 66 -2.32 -21.32 3.98
N ASN A 67 -2.39 -20.12 4.57
CA ASN A 67 -2.95 -18.91 3.96
C ASN A 67 -4.44 -18.98 3.57
N SER A 68 -5.16 -20.07 3.85
CA SER A 68 -6.62 -20.11 3.65
C SER A 68 -7.36 -19.13 4.55
N ASN A 69 -6.80 -18.78 5.71
CA ASN A 69 -7.30 -17.76 6.62
C ASN A 69 -7.25 -16.32 6.06
N LYS A 70 -6.65 -16.12 4.88
CA LYS A 70 -6.67 -14.82 4.19
C LYS A 70 -7.98 -14.55 3.45
N ILE A 71 -8.81 -15.57 3.20
CA ILE A 71 -10.10 -15.41 2.54
C ILE A 71 -11.04 -14.67 3.48
N GLY A 72 -11.77 -13.67 2.99
CA GLY A 72 -12.65 -12.85 3.83
C GLY A 72 -11.92 -11.92 4.81
N LEU A 73 -10.60 -11.82 4.77
CA LEU A 73 -9.90 -10.72 5.41
C LEU A 73 -10.23 -9.41 4.70
N GLY A 74 -10.26 -8.34 5.46
CA GLY A 74 -10.31 -7.01 4.90
C GLY A 74 -9.00 -6.67 4.18
N TYR A 75 -9.05 -5.74 3.23
CA TYR A 75 -7.91 -5.30 2.44
C TYR A 75 -7.98 -3.80 2.17
N ASN A 76 -6.85 -3.11 2.38
CA ASN A 76 -6.67 -1.71 2.04
C ASN A 76 -5.81 -1.59 0.76
N PRO A 77 -6.43 -1.34 -0.41
CA PRO A 77 -5.71 -1.20 -1.66
C PRO A 77 -4.84 0.05 -1.75
N ILE A 78 -4.92 1.03 -0.84
CA ILE A 78 -4.01 2.20 -0.86
C ILE A 78 -2.62 1.84 -0.31
N THR A 79 -2.58 1.03 0.75
CA THR A 79 -1.34 0.64 1.45
C THR A 79 -0.85 -0.76 1.08
N GLY A 80 -1.69 -1.57 0.43
CA GLY A 80 -1.36 -2.94 0.07
C GLY A 80 -0.45 -3.08 -1.14
N ASP A 81 0.09 -4.28 -1.34
CA ASP A 81 0.96 -4.62 -2.46
C ASP A 81 0.33 -5.76 -3.29
N PRO A 82 -0.15 -5.52 -4.52
CA PRO A 82 -0.79 -6.54 -5.33
C PRO A 82 0.22 -7.50 -5.96
N VAL A 83 1.45 -7.02 -6.16
CA VAL A 83 2.57 -7.77 -6.72
C VAL A 83 3.78 -7.58 -5.82
N CYS A 84 4.42 -8.70 -5.47
CA CYS A 84 5.51 -8.71 -4.52
C CYS A 84 6.88 -8.78 -5.16
N TYR A 85 7.38 -7.69 -5.75
CA TYR A 85 8.65 -7.71 -6.49
C TYR A 85 9.85 -8.13 -5.64
N THR A 86 9.85 -7.78 -4.35
CA THR A 86 10.96 -8.08 -3.43
C THR A 86 10.80 -9.35 -2.60
N GLY A 87 9.57 -9.87 -2.51
CA GLY A 87 9.22 -10.98 -1.60
C GLY A 87 8.82 -10.55 -0.18
N ASP A 88 9.02 -9.29 0.21
CA ASP A 88 8.81 -8.81 1.59
C ASP A 88 7.42 -8.19 1.85
N CYS A 89 6.40 -8.52 1.07
CA CYS A 89 5.14 -7.77 1.04
C CYS A 89 3.84 -8.60 1.13
N HIS A 90 3.94 -9.89 1.45
CA HIS A 90 2.80 -10.84 1.44
C HIS A 90 1.67 -10.54 2.43
N MET A 91 1.86 -9.55 3.32
CA MET A 91 0.89 -9.11 4.30
C MET A 91 0.54 -7.63 4.18
N SER A 92 1.20 -6.86 3.31
CA SER A 92 0.91 -5.43 3.15
C SER A 92 -0.54 -5.23 2.74
N GLY A 93 -1.26 -4.39 3.48
CA GLY A 93 -2.65 -4.03 3.19
C GLY A 93 -3.70 -5.06 3.62
N PHE A 94 -3.31 -6.28 4.04
CA PHE A 94 -4.26 -7.20 4.65
C PHE A 94 -4.64 -6.71 6.05
N GLY A 95 -5.94 -6.58 6.29
CA GLY A 95 -6.52 -6.22 7.58
C GLY A 95 -7.01 -7.42 8.38
N ARG A 96 -7.86 -7.14 9.36
CA ARG A 96 -8.54 -8.14 10.18
C ARG A 96 -9.66 -8.83 9.42
N SER A 97 -10.15 -9.92 10.00
CA SER A 97 -11.23 -10.70 9.39
C SER A 97 -12.55 -9.93 9.36
N ILE A 98 -13.18 -9.84 8.18
CA ILE A 98 -14.53 -9.30 8.00
C ILE A 98 -15.58 -10.35 8.32
N PHE A 99 -15.29 -11.62 7.98
CA PHE A 99 -16.17 -12.75 8.22
C PHE A 99 -15.68 -13.62 9.38
N LYS A 100 -16.59 -14.36 9.98
CA LYS A 100 -16.25 -15.47 10.86
C LYS A 100 -15.89 -16.69 10.00
N LEU A 101 -14.74 -17.30 10.25
CA LEU A 101 -14.22 -18.43 9.49
C LEU A 101 -14.16 -19.67 10.40
N ASP A 102 -15.07 -20.61 10.19
CA ASP A 102 -15.15 -21.85 10.98
C ASP A 102 -14.51 -23.03 10.24
N TYR A 103 -13.56 -23.71 10.89
CA TYR A 103 -12.77 -24.82 10.31
C TYR A 103 -13.18 -26.15 10.94
N THR A 104 -14.31 -26.72 10.50
CA THR A 104 -14.89 -27.88 11.18
C THR A 104 -14.67 -29.22 10.48
N ASN A 105 -14.67 -29.24 9.15
CA ASN A 105 -14.59 -30.48 8.37
C ASN A 105 -13.61 -30.33 7.19
N PRO A 106 -12.85 -31.39 6.86
CA PRO A 106 -12.05 -31.40 5.65
C PRO A 106 -12.97 -31.40 4.41
N PRO A 107 -12.56 -30.75 3.32
CA PRO A 107 -13.33 -30.72 2.09
C PRO A 107 -13.39 -32.14 1.46
N THR A 108 -14.59 -32.64 1.19
CA THR A 108 -14.78 -33.98 0.61
C THR A 108 -14.38 -33.97 -0.87
N GLY A 109 -13.54 -34.92 -1.30
CA GLY A 109 -13.11 -35.03 -2.71
C GLY A 109 -12.05 -34.00 -3.15
N SER A 110 -11.34 -33.38 -2.20
CA SER A 110 -10.36 -32.33 -2.44
C SER A 110 -8.94 -32.84 -2.73
N CYS A 111 -8.13 -31.97 -3.35
CA CYS A 111 -6.68 -32.09 -3.50
C CYS A 111 -5.90 -31.81 -2.20
N THR A 112 -6.57 -31.46 -1.11
CA THR A 112 -5.95 -31.31 0.20
C THR A 112 -6.76 -32.02 1.27
N THR A 113 -6.06 -32.66 2.22
CA THR A 113 -6.67 -33.21 3.44
C THR A 113 -6.77 -32.17 4.54
N LYS A 114 -6.23 -30.97 4.31
CA LYS A 114 -6.19 -29.88 5.29
C LYS A 114 -7.56 -29.19 5.39
N LEU A 115 -7.86 -28.65 6.56
CA LEU A 115 -9.10 -27.90 6.80
C LEU A 115 -9.12 -26.60 5.99
N ILE A 116 -10.30 -26.25 5.51
CA ILE A 116 -10.64 -24.94 4.94
C ILE A 116 -11.87 -24.39 5.67
N PRO A 117 -12.12 -23.06 5.64
CA PRO A 117 -13.31 -22.52 6.26
C PRO A 117 -14.60 -23.04 5.60
N GLN A 118 -15.66 -23.17 6.39
CA GLN A 118 -17.00 -23.43 5.87
C GLN A 118 -17.46 -22.33 4.91
N TYR A 119 -18.34 -22.68 3.97
CA TYR A 119 -18.89 -21.78 2.93
C TYR A 119 -17.82 -21.17 2.00
N ILE A 120 -16.66 -21.81 1.91
CA ILE A 120 -15.63 -21.54 0.91
C ILE A 120 -15.61 -22.70 -0.09
N GLU A 121 -15.77 -22.36 -1.35
CA GLU A 121 -15.57 -23.30 -2.46
C GLU A 121 -14.07 -23.48 -2.69
N LEU A 122 -13.65 -24.73 -2.88
CA LEU A 122 -12.27 -25.08 -3.14
C LEU A 122 -12.17 -25.74 -4.52
N ASP A 123 -11.39 -25.11 -5.38
CA ASP A 123 -11.06 -25.58 -6.72
C ASP A 123 -9.62 -26.06 -6.74
N CYS A 124 -9.44 -27.31 -7.14
CA CYS A 124 -8.13 -27.92 -7.31
C CYS A 124 -7.58 -27.64 -8.70
N ILE A 125 -6.48 -26.89 -8.76
CA ILE A 125 -5.86 -26.51 -10.03
C ILE A 125 -4.70 -27.47 -10.29
N PRO A 126 -4.71 -28.23 -11.39
CA PRO A 126 -3.57 -29.07 -11.75
C PRO A 126 -2.34 -28.18 -11.92
N SER A 127 -1.31 -28.43 -11.12
CA SER A 127 -0.09 -27.59 -10.98
C SER A 127 0.85 -27.64 -12.19
N THR A 128 0.35 -27.91 -13.40
CA THR A 128 1.16 -28.13 -14.59
C THR A 128 1.45 -26.87 -15.39
N GLU A 129 0.77 -25.74 -15.11
CA GLU A 129 0.97 -24.53 -15.90
C GLU A 129 1.99 -23.60 -15.24
N VAL A 130 3.26 -23.82 -15.55
CA VAL A 130 4.32 -22.85 -15.26
C VAL A 130 4.27 -21.77 -16.33
N ARG A 131 3.84 -20.56 -15.94
CA ARG A 131 3.88 -19.39 -16.82
C ARG A 131 5.11 -18.56 -16.52
N GLU A 132 6.16 -18.72 -17.31
CA GLU A 132 7.30 -17.81 -17.33
C GLU A 132 6.93 -16.55 -18.11
N LYS A 133 7.17 -15.38 -17.51
CA LYS A 133 6.95 -14.08 -18.17
C LYS A 133 8.02 -13.10 -17.73
N THR A 134 8.59 -12.38 -18.71
CA THR A 134 9.46 -11.23 -18.48
C THR A 134 8.70 -9.95 -18.82
N GLN A 135 8.58 -9.05 -17.86
CA GLN A 135 7.96 -7.73 -18.01
C GLN A 135 9.04 -6.66 -17.96
N LYS A 136 9.04 -5.77 -18.95
CA LYS A 136 9.80 -4.52 -18.92
C LYS A 136 8.94 -3.46 -18.23
N ILE A 137 9.51 -2.79 -17.23
CA ILE A 137 8.88 -1.71 -16.47
C ILE A 137 9.81 -0.51 -16.49
N SER A 138 9.56 0.39 -17.43
CA SER A 138 10.32 1.60 -17.70
C SER A 138 9.53 2.88 -17.48
N ASN A 139 8.22 2.77 -17.24
CA ASN A 139 7.33 3.90 -17.00
C ASN A 139 6.10 3.48 -16.18
N VAL A 140 5.32 4.47 -15.73
CA VAL A 140 4.10 4.29 -14.93
C VAL A 140 3.05 3.41 -15.61
N LYS A 141 2.91 3.51 -16.94
CA LYS A 141 1.90 2.73 -17.66
C LYS A 141 2.23 1.24 -17.58
N GLU A 142 3.48 0.89 -17.86
CA GLU A 142 3.98 -0.49 -17.75
C GLU A 142 3.90 -0.99 -16.29
N PHE A 143 4.21 -0.13 -15.31
CA PHE A 143 4.06 -0.48 -13.91
C PHE A 143 2.59 -0.75 -13.52
N LYS A 144 1.66 0.03 -14.08
CA LYS A 144 0.22 -0.18 -13.91
C LYS A 144 -0.27 -1.49 -14.49
N GLU A 145 0.21 -1.83 -15.67
CA GLU A 145 -0.11 -3.11 -16.30
C GLU A 145 0.43 -4.28 -15.48
N SER A 146 1.66 -4.19 -14.96
CA SER A 146 2.26 -5.22 -14.11
C SER A 146 1.49 -5.43 -12.79
N THR A 147 1.16 -4.35 -12.08
CA THR A 147 0.40 -4.44 -10.81
C THR A 147 -1.03 -4.98 -10.98
N ALA A 148 -1.68 -4.69 -12.11
CA ALA A 148 -3.02 -5.19 -12.42
C ALA A 148 -3.08 -6.72 -12.62
N GLU A 149 -1.95 -7.40 -12.82
CA GLU A 149 -1.92 -8.86 -12.96
C GLU A 149 -2.05 -9.61 -11.63
N GLY A 150 -1.67 -8.97 -10.51
CA GLY A 150 -1.68 -9.57 -9.17
C GLY A 150 -3.05 -9.54 -8.50
N MET A 151 -3.98 -8.72 -8.97
CA MET A 151 -5.29 -8.51 -8.35
C MET A 151 -6.40 -8.35 -9.38
N SER A 152 -7.56 -8.94 -9.11
CA SER A 152 -8.81 -8.64 -9.82
C SER A 152 -9.78 -7.88 -8.92
N TRP A 153 -10.51 -6.94 -9.52
CA TRP A 153 -11.62 -6.27 -8.88
C TRP A 153 -12.91 -6.95 -9.33
N ASN A 154 -13.66 -7.55 -8.41
CA ASN A 154 -15.01 -8.00 -8.71
C ASN A 154 -15.97 -6.91 -8.26
N ILE A 155 -16.30 -6.02 -9.19
CA ILE A 155 -17.35 -5.02 -9.00
C ILE A 155 -18.69 -5.74 -9.22
N GLY A 156 -19.01 -6.65 -8.30
CA GLY A 156 -20.24 -7.42 -8.32
C GLY A 156 -21.42 -6.54 -7.92
N GLY A 157 -22.29 -6.24 -8.87
CA GLY A 157 -23.59 -5.63 -8.62
C GLY A 157 -23.61 -4.11 -8.67
N GLY A 158 -24.02 -3.56 -9.80
CA GLY A 158 -24.85 -2.34 -9.82
C GLY A 158 -24.22 -1.03 -9.36
N ILE A 159 -22.97 -1.00 -8.91
CA ILE A 159 -22.22 0.26 -8.83
C ILE A 159 -21.60 0.58 -10.19
N THR A 160 -22.43 0.56 -11.23
CA THR A 160 -22.30 1.58 -12.26
C THR A 160 -22.62 2.89 -11.55
N PHE A 161 -21.59 3.61 -11.12
CA PHE A 161 -21.71 4.94 -10.52
C PHE A 161 -22.23 5.91 -11.57
N THR A 162 -23.50 5.78 -11.96
CA THR A 162 -24.21 6.78 -12.75
C THR A 162 -24.79 7.87 -11.85
N ASN A 163 -24.47 7.88 -10.55
CA ASN A 163 -24.63 9.08 -9.75
C ASN A 163 -23.50 10.06 -10.14
N PRO A 164 -23.80 11.16 -10.85
CA PRO A 164 -22.79 12.11 -11.34
C PRO A 164 -22.05 12.87 -10.23
N LEU A 165 -22.40 12.64 -8.95
CA LEU A 165 -21.77 13.26 -7.78
C LEU A 165 -20.68 12.40 -7.13
N ILE A 166 -20.51 11.14 -7.53
CA ILE A 166 -19.45 10.27 -7.01
C ILE A 166 -18.43 10.11 -8.14
N PRO A 167 -17.26 10.80 -8.10
CA PRO A 167 -16.21 10.52 -9.06
C PRO A 167 -15.86 9.02 -9.04
N PRO A 168 -15.30 8.45 -10.11
CA PRO A 168 -14.83 7.06 -10.13
C PRO A 168 -13.65 6.91 -9.15
N ILE A 169 -13.95 6.83 -7.85
CA ILE A 169 -13.05 7.20 -6.74
C ILE A 169 -12.04 6.10 -6.40
N ILE A 170 -12.05 4.95 -7.07
CA ILE A 170 -10.84 4.13 -7.09
C ILE A 170 -10.49 3.84 -8.54
N SER A 171 -10.12 4.91 -9.24
CA SER A 171 -9.11 4.70 -10.27
C SER A 171 -7.96 3.92 -9.62
N LEU A 172 -7.55 2.81 -10.23
CA LEU A 172 -6.32 2.06 -9.90
C LEU A 172 -5.10 2.98 -9.66
N THR A 173 -5.17 4.25 -10.08
CA THR A 173 -4.17 5.29 -9.84
C THR A 173 -4.06 5.78 -8.40
N ALA A 174 -5.10 5.67 -7.55
CA ALA A 174 -4.97 5.98 -6.11
C ALA A 174 -4.55 4.74 -5.30
N SER A 175 -4.82 3.55 -5.84
CA SER A 175 -4.38 2.30 -5.24
C SER A 175 -2.86 2.21 -5.21
N TYR A 176 -2.35 1.65 -4.12
CA TYR A 176 -0.95 1.34 -3.86
C TYR A 176 -0.03 2.55 -3.77
N GLY A 177 -0.59 3.76 -3.67
CA GLY A 177 0.22 4.97 -3.61
C GLY A 177 1.09 5.09 -2.37
N GLN A 178 0.75 4.34 -1.31
CA GLN A 178 1.55 4.23 -0.09
C GLN A 178 2.25 2.88 0.04
N SER A 179 2.21 2.06 -1.00
CA SER A 179 2.82 0.74 -0.96
C SER A 179 4.33 0.84 -1.12
N ARG A 180 5.07 0.11 -0.27
CA ARG A 180 6.54 0.11 -0.31
C ARG A 180 7.06 -0.39 -1.65
N GLN A 181 6.39 -1.37 -2.25
CA GLN A 181 6.79 -1.88 -3.57
C GLN A 181 6.56 -0.84 -4.66
N SER A 182 5.48 -0.06 -4.59
CA SER A 182 5.21 1.00 -5.55
C SER A 182 6.24 2.12 -5.44
N THR A 183 6.57 2.57 -4.23
CA THR A 183 7.65 3.55 -4.01
C THR A 183 8.99 3.03 -4.51
N TYR A 184 9.32 1.77 -4.22
CA TYR A 184 10.56 1.13 -4.68
C TYR A 184 10.66 1.14 -6.22
N MET A 185 9.58 0.74 -6.91
CA MET A 185 9.55 0.71 -8.37
C MET A 185 9.60 2.11 -8.99
N MET A 186 8.85 3.07 -8.43
CA MET A 186 8.86 4.46 -8.91
C MET A 186 10.23 5.11 -8.75
N ASN A 187 10.91 4.85 -7.64
CA ASN A 187 12.26 5.37 -7.42
C ASN A 187 13.25 4.82 -8.47
N HIS A 188 13.17 3.54 -8.83
CA HIS A 188 14.02 3.04 -9.91
C HIS A 188 13.70 3.64 -11.27
N ILE A 189 12.42 3.84 -11.59
CA ILE A 189 11.99 4.41 -12.87
C ILE A 189 12.42 5.88 -13.01
N TYR A 190 12.14 6.69 -11.98
CA TYR A 190 12.23 8.15 -12.10
C TYR A 190 13.47 8.76 -11.46
N ARG A 191 13.92 8.24 -10.31
CA ARG A 191 15.08 8.78 -9.59
C ARG A 191 16.37 8.21 -10.15
N ASP A 192 16.41 6.90 -10.30
CA ASP A 192 17.60 6.18 -10.75
C ASP A 192 17.69 6.11 -12.29
N GLU A 193 16.72 6.67 -13.01
CA GLU A 193 16.59 6.61 -14.47
C GLU A 193 16.84 5.19 -15.02
N SER A 194 16.24 4.19 -14.38
CA SER A 194 16.49 2.78 -14.63
C SER A 194 15.27 2.07 -15.18
N ILE A 195 15.52 1.02 -15.95
CA ILE A 195 14.52 0.08 -16.42
C ILE A 195 14.56 -1.14 -15.53
N VAL A 196 13.39 -1.51 -15.01
CA VAL A 196 13.25 -2.71 -14.18
C VAL A 196 12.65 -3.83 -15.03
N TYR A 197 13.30 -4.98 -15.05
CA TYR A 197 12.77 -6.20 -15.63
C TYR A 197 12.30 -7.12 -14.52
N HIS A 198 11.01 -7.46 -14.51
CA HIS A 198 10.42 -8.45 -13.60
C HIS A 198 10.18 -9.73 -14.37
N THR A 199 10.96 -10.77 -14.06
CA THR A 199 10.76 -12.11 -14.62
C THR A 199 10.20 -13.00 -13.53
N TYR A 200 9.16 -13.76 -13.84
CA TYR A 200 8.57 -14.66 -12.85
C TYR A 200 8.02 -15.92 -13.48
N ALA A 201 7.99 -16.99 -12.68
CA ALA A 201 7.27 -18.23 -12.91
C ALA A 201 6.28 -18.45 -11.75
N ARG A 202 4.99 -18.59 -12.09
CA ARG A 202 3.92 -18.87 -11.12
C ARG A 202 3.47 -20.31 -11.24
N VAL A 203 3.24 -20.95 -10.11
CA VAL A 203 2.56 -22.25 -10.02
C VAL A 203 1.34 -22.09 -9.15
N SER A 204 0.19 -22.47 -9.70
CA SER A 204 -1.08 -22.46 -8.98
C SER A 204 -1.40 -23.86 -8.46
N THR A 205 -1.99 -23.95 -7.27
CA THR A 205 -2.33 -25.23 -6.62
C THR A 205 -3.80 -25.30 -6.26
N VAL A 206 -4.32 -24.25 -5.63
CA VAL A 206 -5.68 -24.22 -5.10
C VAL A 206 -6.26 -22.84 -5.36
N LYS A 207 -7.52 -22.78 -5.78
CA LYS A 207 -8.32 -21.57 -5.73
C LYS A 207 -9.39 -21.71 -4.65
N LEU A 208 -9.58 -20.66 -3.86
CA LEU A 208 -10.62 -20.55 -2.85
C LEU A 208 -11.57 -19.43 -3.26
N SER A 209 -12.87 -19.69 -3.25
CA SER A 209 -13.91 -18.71 -3.58
C SER A 209 -14.92 -18.60 -2.44
N LEU A 210 -15.16 -17.38 -1.98
CA LEU A 210 -15.99 -17.08 -0.81
C LEU A 210 -17.46 -16.95 -1.18
N PHE A 211 -18.34 -17.68 -0.49
CA PHE A 211 -19.79 -17.50 -0.62
C PHE A 211 -20.34 -16.54 0.45
N ALA A 212 -20.10 -15.24 0.23
CA ALA A 212 -20.42 -14.18 1.19
C ALA A 212 -21.83 -14.28 1.81
N PRO A 213 -22.92 -14.51 1.05
CA PRO A 213 -24.29 -14.47 1.60
C PRO A 213 -24.57 -15.44 2.74
N LYS A 214 -23.78 -16.52 2.90
CA LYS A 214 -23.96 -17.52 3.97
C LYS A 214 -22.99 -17.35 5.14
N LEU A 215 -21.94 -16.56 4.97
CA LEU A 215 -20.96 -16.33 6.03
C LEU A 215 -21.46 -15.30 7.03
N GLU A 216 -21.27 -15.56 8.31
CA GLU A 216 -21.50 -14.58 9.36
C GLU A 216 -20.39 -13.52 9.34
N LEU A 217 -20.73 -12.27 9.67
CA LEU A 217 -19.73 -11.23 9.92
C LEU A 217 -18.94 -11.58 11.20
N SER A 218 -17.67 -11.21 11.24
CA SER A 218 -16.86 -11.36 12.45
C SER A 218 -17.41 -10.46 13.56
N ASP A 219 -17.29 -10.91 14.81
CA ASP A 219 -17.77 -10.16 15.98
C ASP A 219 -17.14 -8.75 16.02
N ASN A 220 -15.83 -8.66 15.75
CA ASN A 220 -15.10 -7.40 15.72
C ASN A 220 -15.62 -6.45 14.64
N PHE A 221 -15.80 -6.94 13.40
CA PHE A 221 -16.29 -6.09 12.30
C PHE A 221 -17.71 -5.62 12.59
N ARG A 222 -18.59 -6.54 13.02
CA ARG A 222 -19.96 -6.22 13.42
C ARG A 222 -19.99 -5.17 14.53
N TYR A 223 -19.21 -5.37 15.59
CA TYR A 223 -19.16 -4.48 16.74
C TYR A 223 -18.72 -3.05 16.36
N VAL A 224 -17.68 -2.92 15.54
CA VAL A 224 -17.19 -1.59 15.10
C VAL A 224 -18.23 -0.84 14.29
N ILE A 225 -18.97 -1.52 13.40
CA ILE A 225 -20.04 -0.90 12.60
C ILE A 225 -21.24 -0.53 13.49
N GLU A 226 -21.67 -1.42 14.38
CA GLU A 226 -22.79 -1.17 15.30
C GLU A 226 -22.51 -0.02 16.27
N ASN A 227 -21.24 0.22 16.63
CA ASN A 227 -20.84 1.32 17.52
C ASN A 227 -20.38 2.60 16.80
N LEU A 228 -20.42 2.65 15.46
CA LEU A 228 -20.17 3.89 14.73
C LEU A 228 -21.18 4.98 15.15
N PRO A 229 -20.76 6.13 15.71
CA PRO A 229 -21.68 7.18 16.11
C PRO A 229 -22.47 7.73 14.92
N VAL A 230 -23.77 7.96 15.14
CA VAL A 230 -24.66 8.59 14.17
C VAL A 230 -25.24 9.84 14.78
N THR A 231 -24.69 10.98 14.39
CA THR A 231 -25.25 12.30 14.68
C THR A 231 -26.10 12.78 13.50
N GLY A 232 -26.79 13.91 13.61
CA GLY A 232 -27.56 14.46 12.48
C GLY A 232 -26.69 14.82 11.26
N THR A 233 -25.40 15.11 11.47
CA THR A 233 -24.43 15.51 10.44
C THR A 233 -23.14 14.70 10.53
N TYR A 234 -22.42 14.59 9.41
CA TYR A 234 -21.08 13.99 9.37
C TYR A 234 -20.06 14.96 9.98
N THR A 235 -19.25 14.47 10.92
CA THR A 235 -18.30 15.29 11.70
C THR A 235 -16.87 14.77 11.59
N PRO A 236 -15.84 15.59 11.87
CA PRO A 236 -14.45 15.11 11.92
C PRO A 236 -14.21 13.98 12.94
N VAL A 237 -15.02 13.90 13.99
CA VAL A 237 -14.93 12.80 14.99
C VAL A 237 -15.42 11.49 14.40
N ILE A 238 -16.49 11.52 13.61
CA ILE A 238 -16.99 10.37 12.85
C ILE A 238 -15.95 9.95 11.79
N GLU A 239 -15.41 10.92 11.04
CA GLU A 239 -14.34 10.66 10.05
C GLU A 239 -13.17 9.92 10.69
N LYS A 240 -12.68 10.44 11.83
CA LYS A 240 -11.55 9.86 12.55
C LYS A 240 -11.85 8.44 13.02
N TYR A 241 -13.05 8.19 13.56
CA TYR A 241 -13.45 6.85 14.00
C TYR A 241 -13.39 5.85 12.84
N ILE A 242 -13.91 6.25 11.67
CA ILE A 242 -13.92 5.40 10.48
C ILE A 242 -12.49 5.13 10.00
N GLN A 243 -11.64 6.15 9.96
CA GLN A 243 -10.23 5.98 9.57
C GLN A 243 -9.47 5.07 10.55
N ASP A 244 -9.63 5.30 11.85
CA ASP A 244 -8.87 4.62 12.89
C ASP A 244 -9.35 3.17 13.09
N TYR A 245 -10.66 2.89 13.07
CA TYR A 245 -11.19 1.56 13.40
C TYR A 245 -11.77 0.76 12.24
N ILE A 246 -12.11 1.40 11.11
CA ILE A 246 -12.61 0.68 9.93
C ILE A 246 -11.49 0.55 8.91
N PHE A 247 -10.99 1.66 8.36
CA PHE A 247 -10.00 1.61 7.29
C PHE A 247 -8.63 1.12 7.74
N SER A 248 -8.17 1.48 8.94
CA SER A 248 -6.86 1.03 9.43
C SER A 248 -6.87 -0.41 9.92
N TYR A 249 -7.97 -0.89 10.53
CA TYR A 249 -8.05 -2.28 11.04
C TYR A 249 -8.48 -3.28 9.97
N PHE A 250 -9.48 -2.95 9.17
CA PHE A 250 -10.06 -3.85 8.20
C PHE A 250 -9.72 -3.45 6.76
N GLY A 251 -9.53 -2.16 6.49
CA GLY A 251 -9.57 -1.65 5.12
C GLY A 251 -11.00 -1.41 4.67
N PHE A 252 -11.18 -1.05 3.40
CA PHE A 252 -12.48 -0.73 2.79
C PHE A 252 -12.86 -1.69 1.66
N THR A 253 -12.07 -2.75 1.49
CA THR A 253 -12.40 -3.90 0.64
C THR A 253 -12.18 -5.18 1.43
N TYR A 254 -12.57 -6.32 0.88
CA TYR A 254 -12.34 -7.63 1.47
C TYR A 254 -12.09 -8.67 0.40
N ILE A 255 -11.38 -9.72 0.76
CA ILE A 255 -10.94 -10.77 -0.17
C ILE A 255 -12.08 -11.76 -0.42
N THR A 256 -12.53 -11.88 -1.66
CA THR A 256 -13.57 -12.82 -2.08
C THR A 256 -13.03 -14.06 -2.78
N GLU A 257 -11.84 -13.97 -3.38
CA GLU A 257 -11.19 -15.13 -3.97
C GLU A 257 -9.69 -15.10 -3.69
N LEU A 258 -9.11 -16.28 -3.48
CA LEU A 258 -7.67 -16.48 -3.37
C LEU A 258 -7.22 -17.51 -4.40
N LEU A 259 -6.12 -17.20 -5.07
CA LEU A 259 -5.32 -18.19 -5.78
C LEU A 259 -4.07 -18.45 -4.96
N LEU A 260 -3.91 -19.70 -4.52
CA LEU A 260 -2.79 -20.17 -3.71
C LEU A 260 -1.79 -20.95 -4.57
N GLY A 261 -0.51 -20.76 -4.28
CA GLY A 261 0.56 -21.34 -5.06
C GLY A 261 1.94 -20.87 -4.64
N GLY A 262 2.86 -20.76 -5.59
CA GLY A 262 4.19 -20.21 -5.37
C GLY A 262 4.67 -19.37 -6.54
N ILE A 263 5.59 -18.46 -6.27
CA ILE A 263 6.19 -17.57 -7.27
C ILE A 263 7.71 -17.69 -7.18
N ALA A 264 8.37 -18.13 -8.25
CA ALA A 264 9.80 -17.88 -8.43
C ALA A 264 9.93 -16.62 -9.27
N GLN A 265 10.75 -15.67 -8.84
CA GLN A 265 10.88 -14.39 -9.53
C GLN A 265 12.29 -13.84 -9.46
N MET A 266 12.61 -12.99 -10.42
CA MET A 266 13.83 -12.23 -10.49
C MET A 266 13.52 -10.80 -10.91
N LEU A 267 14.09 -9.86 -10.19
CA LEU A 267 14.06 -8.45 -10.50
C LEU A 267 15.45 -8.02 -10.96
N THR A 268 15.56 -7.47 -12.16
CA THR A 268 16.82 -6.99 -12.73
C THR A 268 16.70 -5.52 -13.10
N VAL A 269 17.60 -4.69 -12.57
CA VAL A 269 17.63 -3.25 -12.80
C VAL A 269 18.78 -2.92 -13.74
N ILE A 270 18.48 -2.17 -14.79
CA ILE A 270 19.42 -1.72 -15.83
C ILE A 270 19.28 -0.22 -15.98
N GLU A 271 20.39 0.52 -16.07
CA GLU A 271 20.33 1.95 -16.33
C GLU A 271 19.78 2.24 -17.74
N THR A 272 18.93 3.25 -17.90
CA THR A 272 18.34 3.58 -19.21
C THR A 272 19.42 3.94 -20.24
N SER A 273 20.50 4.59 -19.80
CA SER A 273 21.68 4.92 -20.60
C SER A 273 22.41 3.70 -21.17
N SER A 274 22.29 2.53 -20.51
CA SER A 274 22.95 1.28 -20.92
C SER A 274 22.21 0.54 -22.03
N VAL A 275 20.97 0.93 -22.35
CA VAL A 275 20.14 0.20 -23.34
C VAL A 275 20.70 0.31 -24.75
N ALA A 276 21.01 1.53 -25.22
CA ALA A 276 21.49 1.73 -26.59
C ALA A 276 22.85 1.06 -26.88
N PRO A 277 23.85 1.11 -25.97
CA PRO A 277 25.08 0.33 -26.12
C PRO A 277 24.82 -1.18 -26.18
N MET A 278 23.97 -1.69 -25.30
CA MET A 278 23.62 -3.10 -25.24
C MET A 278 22.91 -3.56 -26.54
N GLU A 279 21.99 -2.76 -27.08
CA GLU A 279 21.33 -3.05 -28.36
C GLU A 279 22.31 -3.02 -29.54
N THR A 280 23.32 -2.13 -29.51
CA THR A 280 24.38 -2.08 -30.52
C THR A 280 25.27 -3.33 -30.48
N GLU A 281 25.48 -3.93 -29.31
CA GLU A 281 26.13 -5.24 -29.15
C GLU A 281 25.24 -6.43 -29.55
N GLY A 282 24.00 -6.19 -30.00
CA GLY A 282 23.04 -7.24 -30.35
C GLY A 282 22.48 -7.99 -29.14
N ILE A 283 22.52 -7.36 -27.96
CA ILE A 283 22.06 -7.95 -26.69
C ILE A 283 20.65 -7.44 -26.40
N SER A 284 19.66 -8.34 -26.35
CA SER A 284 18.30 -8.00 -25.91
C SER A 284 18.18 -8.20 -24.40
N ALA A 285 17.95 -7.12 -23.63
CA ALA A 285 17.79 -7.23 -22.18
C ALA A 285 16.68 -8.21 -21.78
N SER A 286 15.49 -8.12 -22.39
CA SER A 286 14.38 -9.01 -22.03
C SER A 286 14.73 -10.49 -22.19
N GLN A 287 15.40 -10.85 -23.30
CA GLN A 287 15.86 -12.21 -23.54
C GLN A 287 16.95 -12.63 -22.56
N MET A 288 17.94 -11.77 -22.29
CA MET A 288 19.04 -12.09 -21.38
C MET A 288 18.59 -12.20 -19.93
N VAL A 289 17.61 -11.39 -19.51
CA VAL A 289 16.98 -11.51 -18.19
C VAL A 289 16.23 -12.82 -18.08
N GLY A 290 15.46 -13.23 -19.10
CA GLY A 290 14.81 -14.55 -19.13
C GLY A 290 15.81 -15.71 -19.08
N LEU A 291 16.91 -15.62 -19.83
CA LEU A 291 18.00 -16.60 -19.77
C LEU A 291 18.68 -16.64 -18.39
N ALA A 292 18.90 -15.48 -17.76
CA ALA A 292 19.45 -15.38 -16.42
C ALA A 292 18.52 -16.03 -15.39
N PHE A 293 17.20 -15.78 -15.49
CA PHE A 293 16.17 -16.41 -14.66
C PHE A 293 16.20 -17.93 -14.82
N SER A 294 16.14 -18.40 -16.07
CA SER A 294 16.21 -19.81 -16.44
C SER A 294 17.47 -20.49 -15.90
N LYS A 295 18.62 -19.81 -15.97
CA LYS A 295 19.89 -20.30 -15.40
C LYS A 295 19.84 -20.41 -13.88
N ILE A 296 19.38 -19.36 -13.18
CA ILE A 296 19.34 -19.33 -11.71
C ILE A 296 18.44 -20.43 -11.14
N PHE A 297 17.28 -20.64 -11.76
CA PHE A 297 16.29 -21.63 -11.33
C PHE A 297 16.43 -22.99 -12.02
N SER A 298 17.45 -23.16 -12.88
CA SER A 298 17.65 -24.38 -13.68
C SER A 298 16.40 -24.80 -14.49
N PHE A 299 15.66 -23.82 -15.02
CA PHE A 299 14.44 -24.02 -15.79
C PHE A 299 14.76 -24.05 -17.28
N ASN A 300 14.62 -25.21 -17.93
CA ASN A 300 14.87 -25.39 -19.37
C ASN A 300 16.21 -24.82 -19.89
N TYR A 301 17.18 -24.59 -19.01
CA TYR A 301 18.47 -24.01 -19.36
C TYR A 301 19.40 -25.07 -19.91
N ASN A 302 19.76 -24.97 -21.19
CA ASN A 302 20.77 -25.82 -21.79
C ASN A 302 22.13 -25.11 -21.75
N GLU A 303 22.97 -25.48 -20.78
CA GLU A 303 24.30 -24.88 -20.58
C GLU A 303 25.25 -25.11 -21.77
N ASN A 304 24.93 -26.06 -22.66
CA ASN A 304 25.77 -26.42 -23.82
C ASN A 304 25.74 -25.38 -24.96
N GLU A 305 24.89 -24.35 -24.89
CA GLU A 305 24.90 -23.24 -25.85
C GLU A 305 25.98 -22.21 -25.48
N SER A 306 27.21 -22.41 -25.97
CA SER A 306 28.36 -21.54 -25.69
C SER A 306 28.08 -20.06 -26.00
N GLU A 307 27.28 -19.78 -27.03
CA GLU A 307 26.89 -18.43 -27.44
C GLU A 307 26.04 -17.72 -26.37
N ASN A 308 25.10 -18.42 -25.75
CA ASN A 308 24.24 -17.86 -24.69
C ASN A 308 25.03 -17.55 -23.43
N SER A 309 26.03 -18.37 -23.10
CA SER A 309 26.92 -18.10 -21.96
C SER A 309 27.74 -16.82 -22.17
N THR A 310 28.32 -16.61 -23.37
CA THR A 310 29.10 -15.40 -23.66
C THR A 310 28.21 -14.15 -23.67
N LYS A 311 27.04 -14.18 -24.31
CA LYS A 311 26.11 -13.04 -24.31
C LYS A 311 25.60 -12.70 -22.91
N LEU A 312 25.32 -13.72 -22.09
CA LEU A 312 24.89 -13.52 -20.71
C LEU A 312 26.00 -12.87 -19.86
N GLN A 313 27.26 -13.27 -20.03
CA GLN A 313 28.40 -12.60 -19.38
C GLN A 313 28.55 -11.15 -19.84
N SER A 314 28.40 -10.88 -21.14
CA SER A 314 28.42 -9.51 -21.65
C SER A 314 27.28 -8.66 -21.08
N PHE A 315 26.08 -9.24 -20.99
CA PHE A 315 24.89 -8.61 -20.43
C PHE A 315 25.06 -8.21 -18.96
N GLN A 316 25.72 -9.05 -18.15
CA GLN A 316 25.96 -8.76 -16.73
C GLN A 316 26.71 -7.45 -16.49
N ARG A 317 27.49 -6.96 -17.46
CA ARG A 317 28.19 -5.66 -17.37
C ARG A 317 27.24 -4.46 -17.36
N TYR A 318 26.01 -4.62 -17.86
CA TYR A 318 24.98 -3.58 -17.89
C TYR A 318 23.98 -3.67 -16.74
N VAL A 319 24.05 -4.74 -15.93
CA VAL A 319 23.13 -4.97 -14.82
C VAL A 319 23.62 -4.18 -13.61
N LYS A 320 22.79 -3.23 -13.14
CA LYS A 320 23.05 -2.46 -11.92
C LYS A 320 22.82 -3.29 -10.67
N SER A 321 21.70 -4.02 -10.65
CA SER A 321 21.37 -4.96 -9.59
C SER A 321 20.47 -6.06 -10.13
N SER A 322 20.55 -7.24 -9.51
CA SER A 322 19.63 -8.34 -9.78
C SER A 322 19.36 -9.09 -8.49
N MET A 323 18.10 -9.45 -8.26
CA MET A 323 17.67 -10.19 -7.08
C MET A 323 16.71 -11.28 -7.52
N ALA A 324 17.03 -12.53 -7.20
CA ALA A 324 16.17 -13.68 -7.40
C ALA A 324 15.62 -14.17 -6.06
N THR A 325 14.33 -14.49 -6.02
CA THR A 325 13.66 -14.96 -4.81
C THR A 325 12.54 -15.93 -5.15
N THR A 326 12.19 -16.79 -4.19
CA THR A 326 11.00 -17.63 -4.25
C THR A 326 10.06 -17.26 -3.13
N VAL A 327 8.77 -17.21 -3.45
CA VAL A 327 7.70 -17.02 -2.50
C VAL A 327 6.84 -18.28 -2.44
N GLY A 328 6.69 -18.81 -1.24
CA GLY A 328 5.99 -20.08 -0.98
C GLY A 328 6.88 -21.29 -1.23
N GLY A 329 6.37 -22.45 -0.84
CA GLY A 329 7.15 -23.67 -0.78
C GLY A 329 8.23 -23.61 0.30
N ALA A 330 9.22 -24.51 0.19
CA ALA A 330 10.42 -24.46 1.01
C ALA A 330 11.33 -23.31 0.53
N PRO A 331 12.11 -22.68 1.42
CA PRO A 331 13.12 -21.70 1.02
C PRO A 331 14.03 -22.31 -0.05
N TYR A 332 14.18 -21.61 -1.18
CA TYR A 332 15.07 -22.04 -2.25
C TYR A 332 16.50 -22.14 -1.72
N LYS A 333 17.09 -23.33 -1.84
CA LYS A 333 18.50 -23.57 -1.51
C LYS A 333 19.31 -23.62 -2.80
N ASP A 334 20.54 -23.12 -2.76
CA ASP A 334 21.47 -23.17 -3.89
C ASP A 334 21.51 -24.59 -4.49
N LYS A 335 21.23 -24.69 -5.81
CA LYS A 335 21.17 -25.93 -6.63
C LYS A 335 19.91 -26.79 -6.53
N GLN A 336 18.84 -26.32 -5.87
CA GLN A 336 17.54 -26.96 -6.03
C GLN A 336 17.00 -26.66 -7.44
N ASN A 337 16.59 -27.67 -8.20
CA ASN A 337 15.94 -27.39 -9.48
C ASN A 337 14.51 -26.86 -9.22
N LEU A 338 13.96 -26.08 -10.14
CA LEU A 338 12.63 -25.49 -9.97
C LEU A 338 11.52 -26.56 -9.79
N ASN A 339 11.67 -27.73 -10.40
CA ASN A 339 10.70 -28.84 -10.27
C ASN A 339 10.63 -29.37 -8.83
N ASP A 340 11.78 -29.50 -8.16
CA ASP A 340 11.86 -29.92 -6.77
C ASP A 340 11.19 -28.87 -5.88
N TRP A 341 11.45 -27.58 -6.14
CA TRP A 341 10.78 -26.50 -5.41
C TRP A 341 9.26 -26.54 -5.61
N PHE A 342 8.76 -26.81 -6.83
CA PHE A 342 7.32 -26.94 -7.08
C PHE A 342 6.65 -27.99 -6.20
N THR A 343 7.30 -29.13 -5.96
CA THR A 343 6.74 -30.19 -5.09
C THR A 343 6.54 -29.71 -3.64
N THR A 344 7.30 -28.71 -3.20
CA THR A 344 7.19 -28.15 -1.85
C THR A 344 6.04 -27.16 -1.69
N ILE A 345 5.55 -26.58 -2.80
CA ILE A 345 4.49 -25.55 -2.80
C ILE A 345 3.19 -26.10 -2.21
N GLN A 346 2.83 -27.36 -2.50
CA GLN A 346 1.59 -27.97 -2.00
C GLN A 346 1.50 -27.93 -0.46
N ASN A 347 2.65 -28.04 0.23
CA ASN A 347 2.69 -28.04 1.69
C ASN A 347 2.72 -26.64 2.30
N ASN A 348 3.24 -25.65 1.58
CA ASN A 348 3.36 -24.26 2.02
C ASN A 348 2.98 -23.27 0.91
N PRO A 349 1.73 -23.28 0.42
CA PRO A 349 1.32 -22.36 -0.63
C PRO A 349 1.13 -20.96 -0.05
N VAL A 350 1.40 -19.94 -0.86
CA VAL A 350 1.16 -18.53 -0.56
C VAL A 350 0.07 -17.97 -1.47
N THR A 351 -0.50 -16.82 -1.10
CA THR A 351 -1.39 -16.06 -1.98
C THR A 351 -0.60 -15.48 -3.14
N ILE A 352 -0.91 -15.90 -4.37
CA ILE A 352 -0.26 -15.43 -5.61
C ILE A 352 -1.17 -14.53 -6.46
N LYS A 353 -2.48 -14.62 -6.25
CA LYS A 353 -3.48 -13.71 -6.82
C LYS A 353 -4.69 -13.69 -5.91
N TYR A 354 -5.43 -12.60 -5.89
CA TYR A 354 -6.67 -12.50 -5.14
C TYR A 354 -7.65 -11.53 -5.79
N THR A 355 -8.92 -11.72 -5.44
CA THR A 355 -10.03 -10.85 -5.87
C THR A 355 -10.57 -10.13 -4.65
N ILE A 356 -10.82 -8.84 -4.78
CA ILE A 356 -11.43 -8.01 -3.73
C ILE A 356 -12.83 -7.54 -4.11
N GLN A 357 -13.63 -7.28 -3.08
CA GLN A 357 -14.95 -6.65 -3.15
C GLN A 357 -15.08 -5.56 -2.08
N SER A 358 -15.99 -4.63 -2.29
CA SER A 358 -16.28 -3.50 -1.39
C SER A 358 -16.92 -3.93 -0.07
N ILE A 359 -16.45 -3.41 1.08
CA ILE A 359 -17.12 -3.67 2.36
C ILE A 359 -18.52 -3.03 2.44
N PHE A 360 -18.82 -2.03 1.60
CA PHE A 360 -20.12 -1.35 1.58
C PHE A 360 -21.27 -2.30 1.26
N ASP A 361 -21.00 -3.35 0.47
CA ASP A 361 -21.99 -4.36 0.11
C ASP A 361 -22.43 -5.22 1.31
N LEU A 362 -21.68 -5.13 2.43
CA LEU A 362 -21.95 -5.85 3.68
C LEU A 362 -22.68 -5.00 4.71
N ILE A 363 -22.71 -3.68 4.54
CA ILE A 363 -23.28 -2.73 5.51
C ILE A 363 -24.75 -2.48 5.13
N THR A 364 -25.58 -3.50 5.36
CA THR A 364 -26.98 -3.52 4.93
C THR A 364 -27.93 -3.87 6.07
N PRO A 365 -29.23 -3.49 5.98
CA PRO A 365 -30.24 -3.88 6.97
C PRO A 365 -30.35 -5.38 7.17
N GLN A 366 -30.10 -6.20 6.13
CA GLN A 366 -30.16 -7.66 6.25
C GLN A 366 -29.04 -8.22 7.13
N ARG A 367 -27.86 -7.58 7.13
CA ARG A 367 -26.70 -7.98 7.94
C ARG A 367 -26.72 -7.38 9.34
N PHE A 368 -27.37 -6.22 9.49
CA PHE A 368 -27.53 -5.45 10.73
C PHE A 368 -29.01 -5.17 11.02
N PRO A 369 -29.85 -6.20 11.24
CA PRO A 369 -31.30 -6.02 11.36
C PRO A 369 -31.73 -5.21 12.59
N ASN A 370 -30.86 -5.10 13.59
CA ASN A 370 -31.13 -4.37 14.83
C ASN A 370 -30.63 -2.92 14.80
N ASP A 371 -29.91 -2.50 13.75
CA ASP A 371 -29.36 -1.16 13.62
C ASP A 371 -30.20 -0.32 12.67
N THR A 372 -31.10 0.49 13.23
CA THR A 372 -32.01 1.34 12.45
C THR A 372 -31.28 2.45 11.68
N ASN A 373 -30.02 2.72 12.00
CA ASN A 373 -29.22 3.78 11.37
C ASN A 373 -28.18 3.23 10.39
N ILE A 374 -28.23 1.94 10.03
CA ILE A 374 -27.20 1.28 9.22
C ILE A 374 -26.98 1.94 7.85
N GLU A 375 -28.04 2.43 7.21
CA GLU A 375 -27.94 3.14 5.93
C GLU A 375 -27.18 4.46 6.09
N LYS A 376 -27.46 5.20 7.17
CA LYS A 376 -26.76 6.45 7.48
C LYS A 376 -25.28 6.22 7.80
N LYS A 377 -24.97 5.13 8.49
CA LYS A 377 -23.60 4.67 8.75
C LYS A 377 -22.86 4.34 7.46
N ALA A 378 -23.52 3.64 6.53
CA ALA A 378 -22.94 3.36 5.22
C ALA A 378 -22.61 4.65 4.45
N GLU A 379 -23.50 5.65 4.48
CA GLU A 379 -23.24 6.97 3.89
C GLU A 379 -22.01 7.65 4.51
N TYR A 380 -21.88 7.64 5.84
CA TYR A 380 -20.72 8.23 6.53
C TYR A 380 -19.41 7.54 6.19
N ILE A 381 -19.40 6.20 6.12
CA ILE A 381 -18.21 5.46 5.72
C ILE A 381 -17.84 5.77 4.26
N MET A 382 -18.83 5.95 3.39
CA MET A 382 -18.59 6.34 2.00
C MET A 382 -18.02 7.76 1.88
N GLN A 383 -18.55 8.73 2.63
CA GLN A 383 -18.00 10.09 2.69
C GLN A 383 -16.58 10.11 3.25
N ALA A 384 -16.32 9.31 4.29
CA ALA A 384 -14.98 9.15 4.86
C ALA A 384 -14.02 8.52 3.86
N LEU A 385 -14.47 7.56 3.04
CA LEU A 385 -13.63 6.97 1.99
C LEU A 385 -13.28 8.00 0.92
N GLU A 386 -14.23 8.81 0.47
CA GLU A 386 -13.96 9.88 -0.47
C GLU A 386 -12.91 10.85 0.08
N GLN A 387 -13.06 11.29 1.33
CA GLN A 387 -12.08 12.13 2.00
C GLN A 387 -10.73 11.43 2.18
N TYR A 388 -10.74 10.15 2.54
CA TYR A 388 -9.53 9.34 2.72
C TYR A 388 -8.78 9.18 1.40
N VAL A 389 -9.46 8.86 0.30
CA VAL A 389 -8.86 8.78 -1.05
C VAL A 389 -8.35 10.14 -1.50
N ASN A 390 -9.12 11.22 -1.30
CA ASN A 390 -8.70 12.56 -1.70
C ASN A 390 -7.51 13.07 -0.87
N LYS A 391 -7.45 12.73 0.43
CA LYS A 391 -6.31 13.01 1.30
C LYS A 391 -5.10 12.15 0.93
N THR A 392 -5.29 10.86 0.69
CA THR A 392 -4.19 9.95 0.30
C THR A 392 -3.74 10.14 -1.14
N ALA A 393 -4.53 10.83 -1.97
CA ALA A 393 -4.10 11.42 -3.23
C ALA A 393 -3.10 12.57 -3.03
N THR A 394 -2.70 12.93 -1.80
CA THR A 394 -1.50 13.73 -1.56
C THR A 394 -0.34 13.07 -2.28
N VAL A 395 0.16 13.80 -3.26
CA VAL A 395 1.22 13.37 -4.14
C VAL A 395 2.50 13.25 -3.33
N TYR A 396 3.02 12.04 -3.17
CA TYR A 396 4.35 11.79 -2.67
C TYR A 396 5.37 12.23 -3.72
N CYS A 397 6.20 13.20 -3.34
CA CYS A 397 7.47 13.49 -4.00
C CYS A 397 8.61 13.16 -3.04
N GLU A 398 9.72 12.64 -3.57
CA GLU A 398 10.93 12.40 -2.79
C GLU A 398 11.38 13.67 -2.08
N ASN A 399 11.67 13.55 -0.78
CA ASN A 399 12.03 14.64 0.12
C ASN A 399 11.09 15.86 0.08
N GLN A 400 9.84 15.70 -0.37
CA GLN A 400 8.88 16.80 -0.57
C GLN A 400 9.46 17.95 -1.39
N CYS A 401 10.30 17.63 -2.39
CA CYS A 401 11.02 18.61 -3.21
C CYS A 401 11.91 19.56 -2.41
N THR A 402 12.48 19.04 -1.32
CA THR A 402 13.32 19.71 -0.31
C THR A 402 12.59 20.78 0.50
N ASN A 403 11.93 21.75 -0.14
CA ASN A 403 10.97 22.69 0.43
C ASN A 403 10.23 23.46 -0.68
N GLU A 404 9.16 24.17 -0.30
CA GLU A 404 8.33 24.95 -1.21
C GLU A 404 9.09 26.09 -1.94
N ALA A 405 10.23 26.54 -1.43
CA ALA A 405 11.05 27.57 -2.08
C ALA A 405 11.99 27.00 -3.17
N GLN A 406 12.16 25.68 -3.22
CA GLN A 406 13.07 24.99 -4.14
C GLN A 406 12.33 24.18 -5.21
N GLY A 407 11.16 23.64 -4.89
CA GLY A 407 10.37 22.89 -5.87
C GLY A 407 8.90 22.74 -5.51
N ILE A 408 8.11 22.42 -6.54
CA ILE A 408 6.68 22.11 -6.42
C ILE A 408 6.46 20.67 -6.84
N CYS A 409 5.83 19.87 -5.98
CA CYS A 409 5.47 18.49 -6.29
C CYS A 409 4.32 18.44 -7.30
N LYS A 410 4.56 17.84 -8.48
CA LYS A 410 3.54 17.70 -9.54
C LYS A 410 3.10 16.23 -9.67
N PRO A 411 1.79 15.92 -9.62
CA PRO A 411 1.32 14.55 -9.80
C PRO A 411 1.67 14.03 -11.19
N ILE A 412 2.06 12.76 -11.26
CA ILE A 412 2.18 12.03 -12.54
C ILE A 412 0.89 11.27 -12.89
N GLY A 413 -0.14 11.40 -12.06
CA GLY A 413 -1.47 10.83 -12.28
C GLY A 413 -1.61 9.36 -11.87
N ALA A 414 -0.64 8.78 -11.16
CA ALA A 414 -0.71 7.40 -10.67
C ALA A 414 0.07 7.17 -9.38
N TYR A 415 -0.39 6.19 -8.59
CA TYR A 415 0.19 5.72 -7.33
C TYR A 415 0.45 6.83 -6.33
N GLY A 416 -0.39 7.87 -6.32
CA GLY A 416 -0.14 9.05 -5.49
C GLY A 416 1.29 9.58 -5.59
N TYR A 417 1.98 9.40 -6.73
CA TYR A 417 3.38 9.77 -6.91
C TYR A 417 3.49 11.04 -7.73
N GLY A 418 4.54 11.82 -7.49
CA GLY A 418 4.82 13.06 -8.19
C GLY A 418 6.29 13.26 -8.50
N LEU A 419 6.54 14.22 -9.38
CA LEU A 419 7.87 14.68 -9.73
C LEU A 419 8.06 16.11 -9.27
N CYS A 420 9.26 16.42 -8.80
CA CYS A 420 9.59 17.77 -8.37
C CYS A 420 9.86 18.67 -9.57
N SER A 421 9.10 19.75 -9.64
CA SER A 421 9.32 20.84 -10.59
C SER A 421 10.15 21.91 -9.89
N CYS A 422 11.46 21.91 -10.13
CA CYS A 422 12.37 22.85 -9.48
C CYS A 422 12.16 24.28 -9.97
N ILE A 423 12.22 25.23 -9.04
CA ILE A 423 12.09 26.67 -9.30
C ILE A 423 13.43 27.38 -9.06
N ASN A 424 13.58 28.63 -9.51
CA ASN A 424 14.76 29.47 -9.23
C ASN A 424 16.12 28.86 -9.63
N GLY A 425 16.15 28.02 -10.67
CA GLY A 425 17.38 27.41 -11.17
C GLY A 425 17.92 26.24 -10.33
N TYR A 426 17.18 25.81 -9.31
CA TYR A 426 17.47 24.53 -8.63
C TYR A 426 17.32 23.35 -9.60
N SER A 427 18.03 22.27 -9.32
CA SER A 427 18.02 21.07 -10.14
C SER A 427 18.13 19.79 -9.29
N GLY A 428 18.16 18.64 -9.94
CA GLY A 428 18.11 17.33 -9.27
C GLY A 428 16.69 16.80 -9.10
N PHE A 429 16.59 15.52 -8.72
CA PHE A 429 15.32 14.80 -8.63
C PHE A 429 14.36 15.39 -7.58
N ASP A 430 14.90 15.92 -6.49
CA ASP A 430 14.19 16.52 -5.36
C ASP A 430 14.48 18.02 -5.20
N CYS A 431 15.07 18.65 -6.23
CA CYS A 431 15.47 20.07 -6.23
C CYS A 431 16.54 20.45 -5.19
N SER A 432 17.31 19.47 -4.69
CA SER A 432 18.37 19.71 -3.70
C SER A 432 19.62 20.38 -4.27
N HIS A 433 19.85 20.33 -5.59
CA HIS A 433 21.03 20.95 -6.19
C HIS A 433 20.80 22.43 -6.41
N SER A 434 21.57 23.26 -5.71
CA SER A 434 21.52 24.72 -5.82
C SER A 434 21.82 25.19 -7.25
N PRO A 435 21.21 26.29 -7.71
CA PRO A 435 21.59 26.91 -8.97
C PRO A 435 23.11 27.19 -8.99
N PRO A 436 23.77 27.01 -10.15
CA PRO A 436 25.17 27.43 -10.27
C PRO A 436 25.27 28.91 -9.92
N PRO A 437 26.33 29.33 -9.20
CA PRO A 437 26.52 30.73 -8.86
C PRO A 437 26.48 31.56 -10.16
N PRO A 438 25.90 32.78 -10.12
CA PRO A 438 25.90 33.64 -11.29
C PRO A 438 27.35 33.76 -11.80
N PRO A 439 27.55 33.70 -13.13
CA PRO A 439 28.89 33.83 -13.69
C PRO A 439 29.52 35.09 -13.09
N PRO A 440 30.80 35.04 -12.65
CA PRO A 440 31.44 36.17 -12.02
C PRO A 440 31.24 37.37 -12.92
N THR A 441 30.57 38.41 -12.39
CA THR A 441 30.27 39.63 -13.14
C THR A 441 31.59 40.08 -13.72
N THR A 442 31.77 39.90 -15.03
CA THR A 442 33.01 40.28 -15.70
C THR A 442 33.16 41.74 -15.36
N ALA A 443 34.12 42.07 -14.49
CA ALA A 443 34.40 43.45 -14.15
C ALA A 443 34.54 44.14 -15.48
N ILE A 444 33.62 45.08 -15.77
CA ILE A 444 33.67 45.86 -17.00
C ILE A 444 35.04 46.52 -16.92
N ILE A 445 36.02 45.96 -17.64
CA ILE A 445 37.33 46.57 -17.78
C ILE A 445 36.99 47.90 -18.43
N PRO A 446 37.21 49.04 -17.75
CA PRO A 446 36.93 50.33 -18.34
C PRO A 446 37.65 50.36 -19.69
N PRO A 447 36.98 50.85 -20.76
CA PRO A 447 37.58 50.86 -22.08
C PRO A 447 38.98 51.50 -21.99
N PRO A 448 39.99 50.90 -22.63
CA PRO A 448 41.34 51.44 -22.59
C PRO A 448 41.30 52.91 -23.03
N PRO A 449 42.04 53.81 -22.37
CA PRO A 449 42.07 55.22 -22.74
C PRO A 449 42.47 55.35 -24.22
N PRO A 450 41.85 56.28 -24.97
CA PRO A 450 42.05 56.41 -26.41
C PRO A 450 43.53 56.62 -26.72
N THR A 451 44.12 55.68 -27.45
CA THR A 451 45.51 55.71 -27.90
C THR A 451 45.70 56.87 -28.87
N THR A 452 46.56 57.83 -28.51
CA THR A 452 46.92 58.98 -29.34
C THR A 452 47.48 58.48 -30.68
N ALA A 453 46.83 58.85 -31.79
CA ALA A 453 47.22 58.43 -33.12
C ALA A 453 48.61 59.00 -33.49
N ILE A 454 49.58 58.10 -33.70
CA ILE A 454 50.89 58.44 -34.27
C ILE A 454 50.72 58.53 -35.78
N ILE A 455 50.88 59.72 -36.34
CA ILE A 455 50.80 59.99 -37.78
C ILE A 455 52.05 59.40 -38.46
N PRO A 456 51.92 58.50 -39.46
CA PRO A 456 53.05 57.99 -40.22
C PRO A 456 53.62 59.07 -41.17
N PRO A 457 54.95 59.13 -41.35
CA PRO A 457 55.57 60.08 -42.27
C PRO A 457 55.25 59.76 -43.75
N PRO A 458 55.26 60.78 -44.63
CA PRO A 458 54.91 60.64 -46.04
C PRO A 458 55.96 59.83 -46.82
N PRO A 459 55.52 59.06 -47.84
CA PRO A 459 56.40 58.28 -48.69
C PRO A 459 57.27 59.16 -49.62
N PRO A 460 58.50 58.74 -49.94
CA PRO A 460 59.37 59.46 -50.87
C PRO A 460 58.88 59.35 -52.33
N PRO A 461 59.18 60.35 -53.18
CA PRO A 461 58.74 60.39 -54.57
C PRO A 461 59.49 59.38 -55.45
N VAL A 462 58.75 58.74 -56.35
CA VAL A 462 59.27 57.77 -57.34
C VAL A 462 59.62 58.53 -58.64
N LEU A 463 60.80 58.25 -59.18
CA LEU A 463 61.32 58.73 -60.47
C LEU A 463 60.84 57.84 -61.63
#